data_AF-A0A5J4L417-F1
#
_entry.id   AF-A0A5J4L417-F1
#
_cell.length_a   1.000
_cell.length_b   1.000
_cell.length_c   1.000
_cell.angle_alpha   90.00
_cell.angle_beta   90.00
_cell.angle_gamma   90.00
#
_symmetry.space_group_name_H-M   'P 1'
#
loop_
_entity.id
_entity.type
_entity.pdbx_description
1 polymer ?
#
loop_
_entity_poly.entity_id
_entity_poly.type
_entity_poly.pdbx_seq_one_letter_code
_entity_poly.pdbx_strand_id
1 'polypeptide(L)'
;MYERFVPLRYYLENVLKRSVIIKVARDYETAIYEIGNGLVHMACLDPATYCEVKARYKNKVAPLVMPIGKEGAASRSVLVVKDGSAIEKAADLKGKRLALGNKQSSFSYLIPLAMLNDVNLKIKDFSSVDFLQQEDRVALSVLIGDYDVGAMSKGTWYPIWFPAMLFILTGRDF
;
A
#
# COMPACT_ATOMS: atom_id res chain seq x y z
N MET A 1 8.41 0.26 -11.25
CA MET A 1 9.00 -0.48 -10.11
C MET A 1 10.41 -0.97 -10.41
N TYR A 2 10.64 -1.70 -11.51
CA TYR A 2 11.96 -2.23 -11.91
C TYR A 2 13.08 -1.17 -11.93
N GLU A 3 12.86 -0.04 -12.61
CA GLU A 3 13.86 1.03 -12.77
C GLU A 3 14.37 1.59 -11.45
N ARG A 4 13.54 1.62 -10.39
CA ARG A 4 13.94 2.10 -9.07
C ARG A 4 15.02 1.23 -8.42
N PHE A 5 15.10 -0.05 -8.81
CA PHE A 5 16.07 -1.00 -8.27
C PHE A 5 17.31 -1.17 -9.16
N VAL A 6 17.31 -0.62 -10.38
CA VAL A 6 18.45 -0.71 -11.31
C VAL A 6 19.73 -0.10 -10.73
N PRO A 7 19.72 1.08 -10.08
CA PRO A 7 20.93 1.62 -9.45
C PRO A 7 21.49 0.71 -8.35
N LEU A 8 20.60 0.11 -7.53
CA LEU A 8 21.01 -0.83 -6.48
C LEU A 8 21.63 -2.10 -7.07
N ARG A 9 21.06 -2.63 -8.16
CA ARG A 9 21.64 -3.77 -8.88
C ARG A 9 23.07 -3.46 -9.32
N TYR A 10 23.29 -2.37 -10.05
CA TYR A 10 24.63 -2.03 -10.53
C TYR A 10 25.64 -1.83 -9.40
N TYR A 11 25.21 -1.19 -8.30
CA TYR A 11 26.04 -1.03 -7.12
C TYR A 11 26.44 -2.40 -6.54
N LEU A 12 25.47 -3.31 -6.34
CA LEU A 12 25.72 -4.64 -5.80
C LEU A 12 26.58 -5.49 -6.74
N GLU A 13 26.36 -5.45 -8.05
CA GLU A 13 27.19 -6.17 -9.03
C GLU A 13 28.65 -5.70 -8.97
N ASN A 14 28.87 -4.39 -8.84
CA ASN A 14 30.21 -3.83 -8.72
C ASN A 14 30.91 -4.21 -7.41
N VAL A 15 30.19 -4.22 -6.28
CA VAL A 15 30.74 -4.56 -4.96
C VAL A 15 30.96 -6.07 -4.81
N LEU A 16 29.99 -6.89 -5.22
CA LEU A 16 30.01 -8.34 -5.03
C LEU A 16 30.78 -9.08 -6.13
N LYS A 17 31.06 -8.42 -7.26
CA LYS A 17 31.66 -9.03 -8.47
C LYS A 17 30.88 -10.26 -8.95
N ARG A 18 29.55 -10.20 -8.87
CA ARG A 18 28.60 -11.25 -9.27
C ARG A 18 27.39 -10.62 -9.96
N SER A 19 26.74 -11.36 -10.86
CA SER A 19 25.49 -10.90 -11.47
C SER A 19 24.36 -10.84 -10.43
N VAL A 20 23.56 -9.78 -10.49
CA VAL A 20 22.39 -9.57 -9.65
C VAL A 20 21.16 -9.48 -10.53
N ILE A 21 20.23 -10.43 -10.36
CA ILE A 21 19.00 -10.49 -11.15
C ILE A 21 17.88 -9.82 -10.37
N ILE A 22 17.29 -8.77 -10.95
CA ILE A 22 16.06 -8.17 -10.42
C ILE A 22 14.88 -8.96 -10.99
N LYS A 23 14.08 -9.53 -10.10
CA LYS A 23 12.82 -10.18 -10.45
C LYS A 23 11.64 -9.36 -9.91
N VAL A 24 10.67 -9.08 -10.77
CA VAL A 24 9.39 -8.47 -10.36
C VAL A 24 8.39 -9.60 -10.16
N ALA A 25 7.98 -9.82 -8.91
CA ALA A 25 6.95 -10.81 -8.61
C ALA A 25 5.61 -10.40 -9.25
N ARG A 26 4.83 -11.40 -9.68
CA ARG A 26 3.51 -11.18 -10.30
C ARG A 26 2.51 -10.61 -9.30
N ASP A 27 2.56 -11.12 -8.08
CA ASP A 27 1.65 -10.80 -6.97
C ASP A 27 2.32 -11.10 -5.62
N TYR A 28 1.62 -10.75 -4.55
CA TYR A 28 2.07 -10.93 -3.17
C TYR A 28 2.33 -12.40 -2.82
N GLU A 29 1.44 -13.31 -3.24
CA GLU A 29 1.59 -14.76 -2.99
C GLU A 29 2.86 -15.32 -3.64
N THR A 30 3.15 -14.91 -4.88
CA THR A 30 4.39 -15.26 -5.57
C THR A 30 5.61 -14.76 -4.79
N ALA A 31 5.59 -13.50 -4.33
CA ALA A 31 6.69 -12.94 -3.55
C ALA A 31 6.91 -13.69 -2.22
N ILE A 32 5.82 -13.99 -1.49
CA ILE A 32 5.82 -14.75 -0.23
C ILE A 32 6.40 -16.15 -0.45
N TYR A 33 5.94 -16.85 -1.50
CA TYR A 33 6.39 -18.19 -1.83
C TYR A 33 7.88 -18.22 -2.19
N GLU A 34 8.33 -17.29 -3.05
CA GLU A 34 9.70 -17.30 -3.55
C GLU A 34 10.74 -17.00 -2.48
N ILE A 35 10.49 -16.00 -1.61
CA ILE A 35 11.41 -15.70 -0.51
C ILE A 35 11.38 -16.79 0.56
N GLY A 36 10.19 -17.34 0.87
CA GLY A 36 10.03 -18.37 1.89
C GLY A 36 10.68 -19.72 1.54
N ASN A 37 10.78 -20.03 0.23
CA ASN A 37 11.42 -21.24 -0.28
C ASN A 37 12.86 -21.01 -0.77
N GLY A 38 13.41 -19.80 -0.60
CA GLY A 38 14.79 -19.49 -1.00
C GLY A 38 15.02 -19.45 -2.52
N LEU A 39 13.96 -19.27 -3.32
CA LEU A 39 14.06 -19.06 -4.77
C LEU A 39 14.62 -17.67 -5.11
N VAL A 40 14.52 -16.73 -4.16
CA VAL A 40 15.18 -15.43 -4.19
C VAL A 40 15.93 -15.20 -2.88
N HIS A 41 17.04 -14.47 -2.95
CA HIS A 41 17.89 -14.19 -1.78
C HIS A 41 17.37 -13.01 -0.92
N MET A 42 16.73 -12.03 -1.58
CA MET A 42 16.22 -10.82 -0.95
C MET A 42 14.89 -10.44 -1.58
N ALA A 43 13.98 -9.91 -0.78
CA ALA A 43 12.70 -9.39 -1.25
C ALA A 43 12.40 -8.06 -0.53
N CYS A 44 11.93 -7.07 -1.30
CA CYS A 44 11.35 -5.86 -0.73
C CYS A 44 9.87 -6.16 -0.46
N LEU A 45 9.51 -6.27 0.82
CA LEU A 45 8.18 -6.66 1.24
C LEU A 45 7.46 -5.51 1.94
N ASP A 46 6.17 -5.44 1.71
CA ASP A 46 5.24 -4.66 2.51
C ASP A 46 5.14 -5.24 3.95
N PRO A 47 4.85 -4.44 4.99
CA PRO A 47 4.82 -4.92 6.38
C PRO A 47 3.88 -6.11 6.63
N ALA A 48 2.64 -6.07 6.15
CA ALA A 48 1.67 -7.17 6.26
C ALA A 48 2.17 -8.40 5.50
N THR A 49 2.75 -8.21 4.32
CA THR A 49 3.37 -9.28 3.53
C THR A 49 4.52 -9.95 4.29
N TYR A 50 5.35 -9.18 5.01
CA TYR A 50 6.40 -9.75 5.85
C TYR A 50 5.83 -10.53 7.05
N CYS A 51 4.76 -10.04 7.68
CA CYS A 51 4.06 -10.79 8.72
C CYS A 51 3.53 -12.13 8.20
N GLU A 52 2.97 -12.17 6.99
CA GLU A 52 2.56 -13.41 6.32
C GLU A 52 3.73 -14.37 6.07
N VAL A 53 4.86 -13.87 5.56
CA VAL A 53 6.09 -14.68 5.39
C VAL A 53 6.52 -15.27 6.73
N LYS A 54 6.56 -14.46 7.80
CA LYS A 54 6.95 -14.92 9.13
C LYS A 54 5.98 -15.96 9.69
N ALA A 55 4.67 -15.79 9.45
CA ALA A 55 3.67 -16.78 9.88
C ALA A 55 3.84 -18.12 9.16
N ARG A 56 4.09 -18.12 7.84
CA ARG A 56 4.17 -19.34 7.02
C ARG A 56 5.54 -20.03 7.09
N TYR A 57 6.62 -19.26 7.17
CA TYR A 57 8.01 -19.76 7.06
C TYR A 57 8.83 -19.56 8.35
N LYS A 58 8.22 -19.04 9.41
CA LYS A 58 8.86 -18.83 10.72
C LYS A 58 10.11 -17.97 10.60
N ASN A 59 11.23 -18.43 11.15
CA ASN A 59 12.50 -17.69 11.20
C ASN A 59 13.38 -17.91 9.95
N LYS A 60 12.85 -18.50 8.86
CA LYS A 60 13.62 -18.69 7.62
C LYS A 60 13.95 -17.38 6.90
N VAL A 61 13.14 -16.35 7.13
CA VAL A 61 13.31 -15.02 6.54
C VAL A 61 13.45 -14.00 7.67
N ALA A 62 14.51 -13.21 7.62
CA ALA A 62 14.80 -12.16 8.59
C ALA A 62 14.73 -10.78 7.93
N PRO A 63 14.28 -9.74 8.66
CA PRO A 63 14.27 -8.38 8.14
C PRO A 63 15.70 -7.83 8.18
N LEU A 64 16.19 -7.32 7.05
CA LEU A 64 17.53 -6.75 6.95
C LEU A 64 17.54 -5.24 7.20
N VAL A 65 16.65 -4.54 6.52
CA VAL A 65 16.56 -3.07 6.54
C VAL A 65 15.10 -2.64 6.38
N MET A 66 14.79 -1.47 6.93
CA MET A 66 13.55 -0.76 6.66
C MET A 66 13.89 0.54 5.91
N PRO A 67 13.31 0.81 4.73
CA PRO A 67 13.55 2.05 4.04
C PRO A 67 12.95 3.21 4.84
N ILE A 68 13.73 4.27 5.04
CA ILE A 68 13.29 5.51 5.69
C ILE A 68 13.01 6.52 4.58
N GLY A 69 11.77 7.00 4.49
CA GLY A 69 11.37 8.03 3.54
C GLY A 69 11.86 9.41 3.96
N LYS A 70 11.76 10.40 3.06
CA LYS A 70 12.12 11.80 3.37
C LYS A 70 11.34 12.39 4.55
N GLU A 71 10.12 11.90 4.80
CA GLU A 71 9.29 12.30 5.94
C GLU A 71 9.46 11.40 7.19
N GLY A 72 10.48 10.53 7.21
CA GLY A 72 10.76 9.58 8.29
C GLY A 72 10.40 8.13 7.95
N ALA A 73 10.50 7.25 8.96
CA ALA A 73 10.45 5.80 8.80
C ALA A 73 9.07 5.22 8.47
N ALA A 74 7.99 6.00 8.60
CA ALA A 74 6.63 5.50 8.48
C ALA A 74 5.96 5.96 7.18
N SER A 75 5.84 5.03 6.22
CA SER A 75 4.80 5.16 5.18
C SER A 75 3.42 5.16 5.86
N ARG A 76 2.52 6.03 5.41
CA ARG A 76 1.18 6.17 5.98
C ARG A 76 0.11 5.79 4.96
N SER A 77 -1.01 5.30 5.47
CA SER A 77 -2.26 5.18 4.73
C SER A 77 -3.08 6.44 4.84
N VAL A 78 -3.87 6.68 3.81
CA VAL A 78 -4.74 7.83 3.68
C VAL A 78 -6.05 7.41 3.03
N LEU A 79 -7.14 8.02 3.50
CA LEU A 79 -8.44 7.98 2.85
C LEU A 79 -8.62 9.28 2.07
N VAL A 80 -8.80 9.16 0.76
CA VAL A 80 -8.92 10.28 -0.17
C VAL A 80 -10.32 10.37 -0.73
N VAL A 81 -10.75 11.59 -1.01
CA VAL A 81 -11.96 11.90 -1.78
C VAL A 81 -11.60 12.84 -2.92
N LYS A 82 -12.50 12.96 -3.89
CA LYS A 82 -12.35 13.95 -4.95
C LYS A 82 -12.40 15.37 -4.37
N ASP A 83 -11.54 16.26 -4.88
CA ASP A 83 -11.63 17.67 -4.53
C ASP A 83 -13.01 18.25 -4.90
N GLY A 84 -13.54 19.11 -4.03
CA GLY A 84 -14.91 19.64 -4.15
C GLY A 84 -16.03 18.64 -3.84
N SER A 85 -15.74 17.45 -3.30
CA SER A 85 -16.79 16.56 -2.79
C SER A 85 -17.45 17.12 -1.53
N ALA A 86 -18.71 16.75 -1.28
CA ALA A 86 -19.43 17.11 -0.05
C ALA A 86 -19.01 16.27 1.19
N ILE A 87 -17.91 15.51 1.11
CA ILE A 87 -17.41 14.65 2.18
C ILE A 87 -16.27 15.39 2.88
N GLU A 88 -16.49 15.84 4.11
CA GLU A 88 -15.53 16.68 4.83
C GLU A 88 -14.98 15.99 6.09
N LYS A 89 -15.70 15.02 6.63
CA LYS A 89 -15.33 14.30 7.87
C LYS A 89 -15.64 12.81 7.76
N ALA A 90 -15.04 12.04 8.66
CA ALA A 90 -15.23 10.60 8.75
C ALA A 90 -16.71 10.16 8.77
N ALA A 91 -17.58 10.89 9.48
CA ALA A 91 -19.00 10.58 9.54
C ALA A 91 -19.72 10.62 8.17
N ASP A 92 -19.21 11.41 7.22
CA ASP A 92 -19.81 11.57 5.89
C ASP A 92 -19.48 10.39 4.95
N LEU A 93 -18.56 9.50 5.37
CA LEU A 93 -18.17 8.29 4.63
C LEU A 93 -19.27 7.22 4.66
N LYS A 94 -20.20 7.29 5.62
CA LYS A 94 -21.28 6.31 5.74
C LYS A 94 -22.20 6.36 4.51
N GLY A 95 -22.51 5.18 3.97
CA GLY A 95 -23.34 5.01 2.77
C GLY A 95 -22.63 5.35 1.45
N LYS A 96 -21.35 5.72 1.48
CA LYS A 96 -20.56 6.02 0.29
C LYS A 96 -20.00 4.75 -0.37
N ARG A 97 -19.50 4.90 -1.60
CA ARG A 97 -18.80 3.84 -2.34
C ARG A 97 -17.30 3.92 -2.03
N LEU A 98 -16.74 2.83 -1.53
CA LEU A 98 -15.35 2.75 -1.09
C LEU A 98 -14.51 1.87 -2.02
N ALA A 99 -13.40 2.41 -2.52
CA ALA A 99 -12.38 1.68 -3.24
C ALA A 99 -11.18 1.35 -2.34
N LEU A 100 -10.84 0.07 -2.24
CA LEU A 100 -9.67 -0.44 -1.53
C LEU A 100 -8.67 -1.04 -2.53
N GLY A 101 -7.41 -1.17 -2.11
CA GLY A 101 -6.37 -1.86 -2.89
C GLY A 101 -6.44 -3.37 -2.75
N ASN A 102 -5.28 -4.03 -2.90
CA ASN A 102 -5.16 -5.47 -2.70
C ASN A 102 -5.32 -5.83 -1.21
N LYS A 103 -6.05 -6.92 -0.90
CA LYS A 103 -6.31 -7.40 0.47
C LYS A 103 -5.05 -7.80 1.27
N GLN A 104 -3.92 -8.00 0.59
CA GLN A 104 -2.64 -8.32 1.21
C GLN A 104 -1.77 -7.08 1.46
N SER A 105 -2.23 -5.90 1.02
CA SER A 105 -1.52 -4.63 1.20
C SER A 105 -1.74 -4.07 2.61
N SER A 106 -0.66 -3.65 3.28
CA SER A 106 -0.81 -2.88 4.52
C SER A 106 -1.48 -1.54 4.26
N PHE A 107 -1.00 -0.82 3.24
CA PHE A 107 -1.27 0.61 3.11
C PHE A 107 -2.57 0.95 2.39
N SER A 108 -3.08 0.05 1.55
CA SER A 108 -4.32 0.25 0.79
C SER A 108 -5.45 -0.70 1.20
N TYR A 109 -5.23 -1.52 2.25
CA TYR A 109 -6.27 -2.37 2.82
C TYR A 109 -6.21 -2.45 4.34
N LEU A 110 -5.18 -3.05 4.93
CA LEU A 110 -5.19 -3.37 6.38
C LEU A 110 -5.26 -2.13 7.27
N ILE A 111 -4.38 -1.16 7.05
CA ILE A 111 -4.34 0.09 7.83
C ILE A 111 -5.60 0.93 7.57
N PRO A 112 -6.07 1.13 6.32
CA PRO A 112 -7.36 1.78 6.07
C PRO A 112 -8.55 1.17 6.80
N LEU A 113 -8.62 -0.17 6.91
CA LEU A 113 -9.66 -0.82 7.69
C LEU A 113 -9.55 -0.51 9.19
N ALA A 114 -8.33 -0.46 9.73
CA ALA A 114 -8.10 -0.03 11.11
C ALA A 114 -8.55 1.42 11.32
N MET A 115 -8.16 2.33 10.42
CA MET A 115 -8.58 3.75 10.46
C MET A 115 -10.10 3.92 10.44
N LEU A 116 -10.82 3.13 9.62
CA LEU A 116 -12.29 3.12 9.59
C LEU A 116 -12.87 2.60 10.91
N ASN A 117 -12.29 1.54 11.46
CA ASN A 117 -12.74 0.96 12.72
C ASN A 117 -12.55 1.93 13.90
N ASP A 118 -11.47 2.72 13.92
CA ASP A 118 -11.20 3.72 14.97
C ASP A 118 -12.27 4.82 15.01
N VAL A 119 -12.91 5.12 13.87
CA VAL A 119 -14.06 6.03 13.76
C VAL A 119 -15.41 5.30 13.77
N ASN A 120 -15.43 4.04 14.22
CA ASN A 120 -16.61 3.19 14.33
C ASN A 120 -17.35 2.91 12.99
N LEU A 121 -16.64 3.00 11.87
CA LEU A 121 -17.15 2.61 10.56
C LEU A 121 -16.70 1.20 10.19
N LYS A 122 -17.64 0.40 9.69
CA LYS A 122 -17.37 -0.95 9.18
C LYS A 122 -17.64 -0.98 7.68
N ILE A 123 -17.08 -1.97 7.01
CA ILE A 123 -17.29 -2.20 5.56
C ILE A 123 -18.79 -2.27 5.21
N LYS A 124 -19.62 -2.80 6.11
CA LYS A 124 -21.08 -2.88 5.94
C LYS A 124 -21.82 -1.53 6.01
N ASP A 125 -21.16 -0.48 6.49
CA ASP A 125 -21.74 0.86 6.58
C ASP A 125 -21.59 1.64 5.26
N PHE A 126 -20.85 1.09 4.28
CA PHE A 126 -20.71 1.63 2.93
C PHE A 126 -21.76 1.03 1.99
N SER A 127 -22.14 1.77 0.95
CA SER A 127 -23.11 1.27 -0.06
C SER A 127 -22.49 0.22 -0.97
N SER A 128 -21.20 0.36 -1.30
CA SER A 128 -20.40 -0.66 -1.97
C SER A 128 -18.94 -0.57 -1.55
N VAL A 129 -18.24 -1.72 -1.59
CA VAL A 129 -16.81 -1.80 -1.31
C VAL A 129 -16.16 -2.74 -2.32
N ASP A 130 -15.21 -2.21 -3.09
CA ASP A 130 -14.50 -2.97 -4.12
C ASP A 130 -12.98 -2.94 -3.97
N PHE A 131 -12.33 -3.98 -4.50
CA PHE A 131 -10.89 -4.20 -4.37
C PHE A 131 -10.21 -4.04 -5.73
N LEU A 132 -9.68 -2.85 -6.00
CA LEU A 132 -9.13 -2.50 -7.32
C LEU A 132 -7.68 -2.95 -7.54
N GLN A 133 -7.12 -3.69 -6.57
CA GLN A 133 -5.78 -4.28 -6.56
C GLN A 133 -4.62 -3.27 -6.51
N GLN A 134 -4.64 -2.25 -7.38
CA GLN A 134 -3.57 -1.26 -7.52
C GLN A 134 -4.01 0.11 -7.01
N GLU A 135 -3.14 0.79 -6.27
CA GLU A 135 -3.43 2.11 -5.69
C GLU A 135 -3.73 3.18 -6.76
N ASP A 136 -3.08 3.11 -7.93
CA ASP A 136 -3.36 4.03 -9.05
C ASP A 136 -4.79 3.86 -9.59
N ARG A 137 -5.32 2.63 -9.58
CA ARG A 137 -6.72 2.37 -9.98
C ARG A 137 -7.69 2.90 -8.93
N VAL A 138 -7.35 2.77 -7.65
CA VAL A 138 -8.12 3.39 -6.56
C VAL A 138 -8.18 4.90 -6.75
N ALA A 139 -7.02 5.55 -6.96
CA ALA A 139 -6.94 6.99 -7.19
C ALA A 139 -7.76 7.45 -8.40
N LEU A 140 -7.59 6.78 -9.55
CA LEU A 140 -8.33 7.11 -10.76
C LEU A 140 -9.84 6.96 -10.58
N SER A 141 -10.29 5.88 -9.91
CA SER A 141 -11.70 5.59 -9.70
C SER A 141 -12.42 6.64 -8.84
N VAL A 142 -11.71 7.22 -7.86
CA VAL A 142 -12.21 8.36 -7.07
C VAL A 142 -12.26 9.63 -7.91
N LEU A 143 -11.22 9.88 -8.70
CA LEU A 143 -11.12 11.08 -9.54
C LEU A 143 -12.25 11.15 -10.58
N ILE A 144 -12.58 10.02 -11.22
CA ILE A 144 -13.65 9.95 -12.22
C ILE A 144 -15.05 9.83 -11.60
N GLY A 145 -15.15 9.57 -10.29
CA GLY A 145 -16.41 9.50 -9.55
C GLY A 145 -17.09 8.13 -9.57
N ASP A 146 -16.37 7.06 -9.92
CA ASP A 146 -16.86 5.67 -9.81
C ASP A 146 -16.97 5.25 -8.34
N TYR A 147 -16.10 5.81 -7.48
CA TYR A 147 -16.14 5.68 -6.03
C TYR A 147 -16.04 7.06 -5.40
N ASP A 148 -16.58 7.18 -4.20
CA ASP A 148 -16.60 8.45 -3.48
C ASP A 148 -15.35 8.58 -2.59
N VAL A 149 -14.80 7.45 -2.13
CA VAL A 149 -13.67 7.36 -1.21
C VAL A 149 -12.68 6.29 -1.67
N GLY A 150 -11.39 6.57 -1.59
CA GLY A 150 -10.32 5.62 -1.92
C GLY A 150 -9.28 5.48 -0.82
N ALA A 151 -8.75 4.28 -0.64
CA ALA A 151 -7.66 4.01 0.30
C ALA A 151 -6.33 3.72 -0.40
N MET A 152 -5.28 4.45 -0.04
CA MET A 152 -3.94 4.28 -0.63
C MET A 152 -2.82 4.70 0.31
N SER A 153 -1.57 4.46 -0.08
CA SER A 153 -0.41 5.04 0.59
C SER A 153 -0.27 6.53 0.29
N LYS A 154 0.17 7.31 1.28
CA LYS A 154 0.48 8.75 1.09
C LYS A 154 1.51 8.96 -0.02
N GLY A 155 2.43 8.02 -0.21
CA GLY A 155 3.45 8.07 -1.25
C GLY A 155 2.89 7.97 -2.67
N THR A 156 1.76 7.28 -2.86
CA THR A 156 1.04 7.25 -4.15
C THR A 156 0.24 8.54 -4.35
N TRP A 157 -0.45 9.01 -3.31
CA TRP A 157 -1.27 10.22 -3.41
C TRP A 157 -0.46 11.50 -3.67
N TYR A 158 0.56 11.79 -2.84
CA TYR A 158 1.19 13.11 -2.76
C TYR A 158 1.84 13.61 -4.07
N PRO A 159 2.64 12.80 -4.79
CA PRO A 159 3.35 13.32 -5.96
C PRO A 159 2.49 13.41 -7.21
N ILE A 160 1.38 12.67 -7.30
CA ILE A 160 0.64 12.49 -8.56
C ILE A 160 -0.76 13.10 -8.50
N TRP A 161 -1.44 12.98 -7.35
CA TRP A 161 -2.88 13.23 -7.29
C TRP A 161 -3.30 14.34 -6.34
N PHE A 162 -2.36 14.89 -5.56
CA PHE A 162 -2.59 15.99 -4.61
C PHE A 162 -3.46 17.13 -5.16
N PRO A 163 -3.27 17.63 -6.41
CA PRO A 163 -4.04 18.77 -6.88
C PRO A 163 -5.52 18.47 -7.16
N ALA A 164 -5.92 17.20 -7.22
CA ALA A 164 -7.25 16.78 -7.65
C ALA A 164 -8.01 15.93 -6.60
N MET A 165 -7.36 15.60 -5.48
CA MET A 165 -7.96 14.80 -4.41
C MET A 165 -7.62 15.37 -3.04
N LEU A 166 -8.63 15.47 -2.19
CA LEU A 166 -8.52 15.90 -0.79
C LEU A 166 -8.36 14.72 0.15
N PHE A 167 -7.78 14.99 1.31
CA PHE A 167 -7.65 14.03 2.41
C PHE A 167 -8.72 14.22 3.47
N ILE A 168 -9.19 13.09 4.02
CA ILE A 168 -10.16 13.08 5.12
C ILE A 168 -9.57 12.47 6.39
N LEU A 169 -8.69 11.46 6.30
CA LEU A 169 -8.14 10.78 7.47
C LEU A 169 -6.68 10.37 7.26
N THR A 170 -5.85 10.53 8.30
CA THR A 170 -4.46 10.02 8.35
C THR A 170 -4.23 9.16 9.59
N GLY A 171 -3.30 8.20 9.51
CA GLY A 171 -2.88 7.40 10.67
C GLY A 171 -2.12 8.18 11.77
N ARG A 172 -2.15 9.51 11.77
CA ARG A 172 -1.61 10.38 12.84
C ARG A 172 -2.69 11.21 13.55
N ASP A 173 -3.96 11.11 13.14
CA ASP A 173 -5.08 11.76 13.82
C ASP A 173 -5.53 10.98 15.09
N PHE A 174 -4.61 10.17 15.65
CA PHE A 174 -4.73 9.35 16.85
C PHE A 174 -3.41 9.39 17.63
#